data_AF-A0A915ADA1-F1
#
_entry.id   AF-A0A915ADA1-F1
#
_cell.length_a   1.000
_cell.length_b   1.000
_cell.length_c   1.000
_cell.angle_alpha   90.00
_cell.angle_beta   90.00
_cell.angle_gamma   90.00
#
_symmetry.space_group_name_H-M   'P 1'
#
loop_
_entity.id
_entity.type
_entity.pdbx_description
1 polymer ?
#
loop_
_entity_poly.entity_id
_entity_poly.type
_entity_poly.pdbx_seq_one_letter_code
_entity_poly.pdbx_strand_id
1 'polypeptide(L)'
;MPSFDVNDLNSVDDMIIGHIFEELSRSDWNVLIAHFLGVDHCGHKYGPNHEEMARRLAFIDDLISNVTEILDEETVLIVMGDHGMTETGDHGGDTELETDAAIFIYSRKRLLFTAPPKSISQIDLVPTLSVLLDSPIPFSNVGVLVDCFIAPELLEWAKSSNAWQMVRYAQSVIVEMPQIEPLLRVFDSNSDNMTNQQETMRQIQAIFRASWTNFNMAFMRVGILSFVDTLLTTVNAFFSKRFSFSIVRMYQTNLDGDSMLLQCAHFHFIF
;
A
#
# COMPACT_ATOMS: atom_id res chain seq x y z
N MET A 1 14.38 -3.99 18.14
CA MET A 1 13.00 -4.45 18.44
C MET A 1 12.82 -5.79 17.74
N PRO A 2 12.07 -6.74 18.31
CA PRO A 2 11.90 -8.09 17.73
C PRO A 2 11.48 -8.07 16.25
N SER A 3 10.68 -7.07 15.85
CA SER A 3 10.21 -6.86 14.46
C SER A 3 11.30 -6.53 13.42
N PHE A 4 12.53 -6.20 13.84
CA PHE A 4 13.65 -5.94 12.92
C PHE A 4 14.73 -7.04 12.98
N ASP A 5 14.50 -8.08 13.78
CA ASP A 5 15.39 -9.24 13.84
C ASP A 5 14.82 -10.36 12.99
N VAL A 6 15.30 -10.47 11.75
CA VAL A 6 14.92 -11.55 10.83
C VAL A 6 15.25 -12.95 11.36
N ASN A 7 16.06 -13.05 12.43
CA ASN A 7 16.30 -14.33 13.09
C ASN A 7 15.17 -14.79 14.00
N ASP A 8 14.32 -13.85 14.43
CA ASP A 8 13.14 -14.11 15.24
C ASP A 8 11.94 -14.41 14.34
N LEU A 9 11.55 -15.69 14.32
CA LEU A 9 10.41 -16.14 13.52
C LEU A 9 9.10 -16.22 14.30
N ASN A 10 9.11 -15.95 15.61
CA ASN A 10 7.99 -16.32 16.48
C ASN A 10 7.52 -15.21 17.42
N SER A 11 8.41 -14.41 18.02
CA SER A 11 8.00 -13.62 19.19
C SER A 11 6.91 -12.59 18.89
N VAL A 12 6.90 -12.03 17.67
CA VAL A 12 5.84 -11.10 17.24
C VAL A 12 4.53 -11.85 17.00
N ASP A 13 4.60 -12.98 16.29
CA ASP A 13 3.45 -13.81 15.97
C ASP A 13 2.82 -14.39 17.27
N ASP A 14 3.63 -14.86 18.21
CA ASP A 14 3.23 -15.37 19.54
C ASP A 14 2.48 -14.32 20.35
N MET A 15 2.92 -13.06 20.28
CA MET A 15 2.22 -11.94 20.94
C MET A 15 0.83 -11.73 20.35
N ILE A 16 0.70 -11.80 19.02
CA ILE A 16 -0.59 -11.65 18.33
C ILE A 16 -1.51 -12.81 18.70
N ILE A 17 -1.02 -14.04 18.66
CA ILE A 17 -1.79 -15.25 19.01
C ILE A 17 -2.30 -15.16 20.45
N GLY A 18 -1.48 -14.63 21.36
CA GLY A 18 -1.86 -14.43 22.75
C GLY A 18 -3.01 -13.45 22.96
N HIS A 19 -3.42 -12.67 21.96
CA HIS A 19 -4.48 -11.65 22.07
C HIS A 19 -5.62 -11.86 21.05
N ILE A 20 -5.34 -12.41 19.87
CA ILE A 20 -6.29 -12.44 18.74
C ILE A 20 -7.62 -13.13 19.07
N PHE A 21 -7.59 -14.23 19.82
CA PHE A 21 -8.81 -14.96 20.18
C PHE A 21 -9.65 -14.22 21.24
N GLU A 22 -9.01 -13.48 22.15
CA GLU A 22 -9.72 -12.61 23.08
C GLU A 22 -10.37 -11.46 22.32
N GLU A 23 -9.63 -10.77 21.45
CA GLU A 23 -10.14 -9.66 20.65
C GLU A 23 -11.28 -10.07 19.71
N LEU A 24 -11.17 -11.23 19.06
CA LEU A 24 -12.23 -11.79 18.22
C LEU A 24 -13.51 -12.12 19.00
N SER A 25 -13.42 -12.35 20.32
CA SER A 25 -14.60 -12.58 21.17
C SER A 25 -15.31 -11.29 21.59
N ARG A 26 -14.68 -10.13 21.37
CA ARG A 26 -15.25 -8.81 21.66
C ARG A 26 -16.08 -8.33 20.48
N SER A 27 -17.04 -7.45 20.76
CA SER A 27 -17.93 -6.85 19.75
C SER A 27 -17.76 -5.32 19.64
N ASP A 28 -16.64 -4.77 20.12
CA ASP A 28 -16.38 -3.33 20.20
C ASP A 28 -15.49 -2.81 19.05
N TRP A 29 -15.16 -3.67 18.09
CA TRP A 29 -14.42 -3.31 16.88
C TRP A 29 -15.32 -3.38 15.64
N ASN A 30 -15.07 -2.48 14.68
CA ASN A 30 -15.59 -2.58 13.30
C ASN A 30 -14.53 -3.12 12.33
N VAL A 31 -13.25 -2.99 12.70
CA VAL A 31 -12.10 -3.49 11.96
C VAL A 31 -11.07 -3.98 12.97
N LEU A 32 -10.60 -5.21 12.80
CA LEU A 32 -9.49 -5.79 13.56
C LEU A 32 -8.36 -6.15 12.59
N ILE A 33 -7.13 -5.72 12.90
CA ILE A 33 -5.96 -5.97 12.05
C ILE A 33 -4.92 -6.74 12.88
N ALA A 34 -4.50 -7.88 12.36
CA ALA A 34 -3.40 -8.68 12.89
C ALA A 34 -2.32 -8.80 11.82
N HIS A 35 -1.09 -8.42 12.14
CA HIS A 35 0.04 -8.36 11.19
C HIS A 35 1.16 -9.30 11.64
N PHE A 36 1.26 -10.45 10.97
CA PHE A 36 2.25 -11.48 11.23
C PHE A 36 3.54 -11.22 10.43
N LEU A 37 4.70 -11.56 11.03
CA LEU A 37 6.02 -11.37 10.40
C LEU A 37 6.75 -12.69 10.13
N GLY A 38 6.36 -13.79 10.78
CA GLY A 38 7.13 -15.03 10.78
C GLY A 38 7.37 -15.63 9.38
N VAL A 39 6.43 -15.45 8.44
CA VAL A 39 6.58 -15.92 7.05
C VAL A 39 7.65 -15.10 6.30
N ASP A 40 7.58 -13.78 6.36
CA ASP A 40 8.57 -12.89 5.73
C ASP A 40 9.98 -13.13 6.28
N HIS A 41 10.12 -13.12 7.61
CA HIS A 41 11.40 -13.37 8.27
C HIS A 41 11.96 -14.77 7.92
N CYS A 42 11.10 -15.78 7.79
CA CYS A 42 11.52 -17.11 7.37
C CYS A 42 12.04 -17.11 5.93
N GLY A 43 11.41 -16.32 5.05
CA GLY A 43 11.87 -16.07 3.69
C GLY A 43 13.27 -15.47 3.65
N HIS A 44 13.51 -14.37 4.36
CA HIS A 44 14.83 -13.72 4.46
C HIS A 44 15.91 -14.65 5.02
N LYS A 45 15.57 -15.42 6.06
CA LYS A 45 16.55 -16.23 6.79
C LYS A 45 16.91 -17.52 6.07
N TYR A 46 15.92 -18.22 5.52
CA TYR A 46 16.08 -19.58 5.00
C TYR A 46 15.77 -19.72 3.52
N GLY A 47 15.07 -18.76 2.91
CA GLY A 47 14.55 -18.84 1.56
C GLY A 47 13.16 -19.52 1.48
N PRO A 48 12.39 -19.24 0.42
CA PRO A 48 11.00 -19.71 0.29
C PRO A 48 10.86 -21.22 0.13
N ASN A 49 11.91 -21.92 -0.32
CA ASN A 49 11.87 -23.37 -0.56
C ASN A 49 12.39 -24.22 0.62
N HIS A 50 12.67 -23.62 1.77
CA HIS A 50 13.21 -24.31 2.93
C HIS A 50 12.11 -25.02 3.75
N GLU A 51 12.44 -26.13 4.43
CA GLU A 51 11.47 -26.88 5.26
C GLU A 51 10.83 -26.03 6.37
N GLU A 52 11.57 -25.05 6.90
CA GLU A 52 11.05 -24.10 7.89
C GLU A 52 9.95 -23.19 7.30
N MET A 53 10.01 -22.86 6.01
CA MET A 53 8.93 -22.12 5.34
C MET A 53 7.64 -22.95 5.33
N ALA A 54 7.75 -24.23 4.95
CA ALA A 54 6.61 -25.14 4.98
C ALA A 54 6.00 -25.28 6.39
N ARG A 55 6.85 -25.34 7.42
CA ARG A 55 6.40 -25.33 8.83
C ARG A 55 5.67 -24.04 9.20
N ARG A 56 6.18 -22.88 8.80
CA ARG A 56 5.54 -21.59 9.07
C ARG A 56 4.20 -21.46 8.35
N LEU A 57 4.12 -21.88 7.10
CA LEU A 57 2.87 -21.86 6.33
C LEU A 57 1.82 -22.80 6.93
N ALA A 58 2.22 -24.01 7.38
CA ALA A 58 1.32 -24.92 8.08
C ALA A 58 0.80 -24.32 9.40
N PHE A 59 1.67 -23.62 10.14
CA PHE A 59 1.27 -22.89 11.34
C PHE A 59 0.22 -21.81 11.05
N ILE A 60 0.41 -21.01 9.99
CA ILE A 60 -0.56 -19.99 9.56
C ILE A 60 -1.88 -20.64 9.10
N ASP A 61 -1.83 -21.76 8.37
CA ASP A 61 -3.01 -22.51 7.95
C ASP A 61 -3.85 -22.99 9.15
N ASP A 62 -3.21 -23.58 10.17
CA ASP A 62 -3.86 -23.99 11.42
C ASP A 62 -4.50 -22.79 12.14
N LEU A 63 -3.80 -21.64 12.17
CA LEU A 63 -4.32 -20.42 12.77
C LEU A 63 -5.57 -19.92 12.04
N ILE A 64 -5.53 -19.86 10.70
CA ILE A 64 -6.68 -19.44 9.88
C ILE A 64 -7.86 -20.37 10.15
N SER A 65 -7.63 -21.69 10.18
CA SER A 65 -8.66 -22.68 10.50
C SER A 65 -9.34 -22.38 11.84
N ASN A 66 -8.55 -22.20 12.91
CA ASN A 66 -9.07 -21.86 14.24
C ASN A 66 -9.86 -20.53 14.27
N VAL A 67 -9.40 -19.51 13.55
CA VAL A 67 -10.13 -18.23 13.44
C VAL A 67 -11.47 -18.41 12.75
N THR A 68 -11.53 -19.17 11.64
CA THR A 68 -12.78 -19.41 10.91
C THR A 68 -13.82 -20.18 11.75
N GLU A 69 -13.38 -21.04 12.66
CA GLU A 69 -14.26 -21.80 13.57
C GLU A 69 -14.97 -20.92 14.61
N ILE A 70 -14.37 -19.80 15.01
CA ILE A 70 -14.96 -18.90 16.02
C ILE A 70 -15.59 -17.64 15.43
N LEU A 71 -15.32 -17.33 14.16
CA LEU A 71 -15.83 -16.15 13.48
C LEU A 71 -17.37 -16.12 13.50
N ASP A 72 -17.97 -14.94 13.72
CA ASP A 72 -19.42 -14.79 13.65
C ASP A 72 -19.94 -14.75 12.21
N GLU A 73 -21.26 -14.55 12.05
CA GLU A 73 -21.89 -14.51 10.72
C GLU A 73 -21.77 -13.16 10.00
N GLU A 74 -21.44 -12.08 10.71
CA GLU A 74 -21.38 -10.72 10.14
C GLU A 74 -19.96 -10.28 9.80
N THR A 75 -18.96 -11.07 10.20
CA THR A 75 -17.55 -10.77 9.97
C THR A 75 -17.04 -11.39 8.67
N VAL A 76 -16.20 -10.64 7.97
CA VAL A 76 -15.41 -11.10 6.83
C VAL A 76 -13.95 -11.18 7.26
N LEU A 77 -13.35 -12.37 7.19
CA LEU A 77 -11.92 -12.58 7.37
C LEU A 77 -11.21 -12.37 6.03
N ILE A 78 -10.18 -11.53 6.03
CA ILE A 78 -9.29 -11.30 4.90
C ILE A 78 -7.87 -11.59 5.36
N VAL A 79 -7.24 -12.57 4.72
CA VAL A 79 -5.83 -12.90 4.93
C VAL A 79 -5.11 -12.62 3.62
N MET A 80 -4.13 -11.74 3.66
CA MET A 80 -3.39 -11.36 2.46
C MET A 80 -1.92 -11.06 2.79
N GLY A 81 -1.05 -11.33 1.83
CA GLY A 81 0.30 -10.78 1.82
C GLY A 81 0.32 -9.39 1.21
N ASP A 82 1.27 -8.58 1.63
CA ASP A 82 1.61 -7.30 1.02
C ASP A 82 2.56 -7.47 -0.18
N HIS A 83 3.43 -8.48 -0.15
CA HIS A 83 4.32 -8.85 -1.26
C HIS A 83 4.60 -10.35 -1.32
N GLY A 84 5.27 -10.76 -2.40
CA GLY A 84 5.90 -12.06 -2.56
C GLY A 84 7.39 -12.02 -2.21
N MET A 85 8.17 -12.98 -2.67
CA MET A 85 9.59 -13.10 -2.35
C MET A 85 10.36 -13.76 -3.49
N THR A 86 11.56 -13.27 -3.77
CA THR A 86 12.50 -13.92 -4.70
C THR A 86 12.93 -15.31 -4.20
N GLU A 87 13.47 -16.13 -5.11
CA GLU A 87 14.01 -17.46 -4.75
C GLU A 87 15.14 -17.41 -3.71
N THR A 88 15.85 -16.27 -3.62
CA THR A 88 16.92 -16.03 -2.67
C THR A 88 16.45 -15.46 -1.33
N GLY A 89 15.15 -15.24 -1.15
CA GLY A 89 14.59 -14.71 0.09
C GLY A 89 14.66 -13.18 0.20
N ASP A 90 14.72 -12.46 -0.90
CA ASP A 90 14.69 -10.98 -0.92
C ASP A 90 13.41 -10.45 -1.61
N HIS A 91 13.06 -9.18 -1.40
CA HIS A 91 11.91 -8.52 -2.03
C HIS A 91 12.10 -7.00 -2.17
N GLY A 92 11.16 -6.34 -2.85
CA GLY A 92 11.16 -4.87 -3.07
C GLY A 92 11.47 -4.46 -4.51
N GLY A 93 11.70 -5.42 -5.40
CA GLY A 93 11.74 -5.26 -6.84
C GLY A 93 10.36 -5.29 -7.52
N ASP A 94 10.37 -5.44 -8.84
CA ASP A 94 9.20 -5.41 -9.71
C ASP A 94 8.92 -6.76 -10.41
N THR A 95 9.58 -7.83 -9.96
CA THR A 95 9.37 -9.17 -10.53
C THR A 95 8.02 -9.76 -10.09
N GLU A 96 7.45 -10.65 -10.91
CA GLU A 96 6.19 -11.33 -10.57
C GLU A 96 6.27 -12.05 -9.21
N LEU A 97 7.41 -12.67 -8.90
CA LEU A 97 7.64 -13.34 -7.62
C LEU A 97 7.58 -12.39 -6.42
N GLU A 98 7.90 -11.11 -6.61
CA GLU A 98 7.91 -10.11 -5.55
C GLU A 98 6.59 -9.34 -5.48
N THR A 99 5.91 -9.12 -6.60
CA THR A 99 4.67 -8.35 -6.65
C THR A 99 3.41 -9.19 -6.45
N ASP A 100 3.47 -10.50 -6.74
CA ASP A 100 2.35 -11.39 -6.51
C ASP A 100 2.32 -11.84 -5.05
N ALA A 101 1.17 -11.62 -4.40
CA ALA A 101 0.92 -12.00 -3.02
C ALA A 101 -0.35 -12.84 -2.91
N ALA A 102 -0.40 -13.72 -1.92
CA ALA A 102 -1.57 -14.54 -1.66
C ALA A 102 -2.72 -13.70 -1.10
N ILE A 103 -3.96 -14.07 -1.45
CA ILE A 103 -5.17 -13.58 -0.79
C ILE A 103 -6.15 -14.72 -0.54
N PHE A 104 -6.69 -14.77 0.67
CA PHE A 104 -7.74 -15.65 1.12
C PHE A 104 -8.82 -14.82 1.79
N ILE A 105 -10.08 -15.04 1.41
CA ILE A 105 -11.23 -14.31 1.97
C ILE A 105 -12.28 -15.32 2.38
N TYR A 106 -12.77 -15.17 3.61
CA TYR A 106 -13.76 -16.06 4.21
C TYR A 106 -14.87 -15.26 4.90
N SER A 107 -16.10 -15.74 4.76
CA SER A 107 -17.24 -15.31 5.57
C SER A 107 -18.18 -16.49 5.72
N ARG A 108 -18.90 -16.55 6.85
CA ARG A 108 -19.97 -17.55 7.04
C ARG A 108 -21.18 -17.27 6.16
N LYS A 109 -21.40 -16.01 5.82
CA LYS A 109 -22.43 -15.60 4.87
C LYS A 109 -21.90 -15.64 3.45
N ARG A 110 -22.85 -15.68 2.52
CA ARG A 110 -22.54 -15.59 1.10
C ARG A 110 -21.86 -14.25 0.81
N LEU A 111 -20.61 -14.34 0.39
CA LEU A 111 -19.77 -13.19 0.04
C LEU A 111 -19.62 -12.99 -1.47
N LEU A 112 -19.73 -14.07 -2.26
CA LEU A 112 -19.55 -14.04 -3.71
C LEU A 112 -20.90 -14.10 -4.46
N PHE A 113 -21.12 -13.13 -5.34
CA PHE A 113 -22.30 -13.04 -6.20
C PHE A 113 -22.03 -13.45 -7.64
N THR A 114 -20.78 -13.35 -8.09
CA THR A 114 -20.29 -13.82 -9.39
C THR A 114 -18.97 -14.59 -9.22
N ALA A 115 -18.49 -15.21 -10.30
CA ALA A 115 -17.19 -15.89 -10.27
C ALA A 115 -16.07 -14.88 -10.00
N PRO A 116 -15.18 -15.12 -9.02
CA PRO A 116 -14.07 -14.22 -8.75
C PRO A 116 -13.07 -14.23 -9.92
N PRO A 117 -12.35 -13.13 -10.16
CA PRO A 117 -11.27 -13.10 -11.14
C PRO A 117 -10.11 -14.00 -10.71
N LYS A 118 -9.22 -14.33 -11.66
CA LYS A 118 -8.01 -15.13 -11.37
C LYS A 118 -7.02 -14.40 -10.44
N SER A 119 -6.99 -13.09 -10.52
CA SER A 119 -6.17 -12.22 -9.70
C SER A 119 -6.88 -10.88 -9.47
N ILE A 120 -6.49 -10.18 -8.42
CA ILE A 120 -6.95 -8.84 -8.09
C ILE A 120 -5.74 -7.94 -7.86
N SER A 121 -5.84 -6.66 -8.17
CA SER A 121 -4.82 -5.70 -7.76
C SER A 121 -5.07 -5.29 -6.31
N GLN A 122 -4.05 -5.21 -5.45
CA GLN A 122 -4.23 -4.80 -4.04
C GLN A 122 -4.89 -3.42 -3.91
N ILE A 123 -4.62 -2.50 -4.84
CA ILE A 123 -5.26 -1.17 -4.87
C ILE A 123 -6.79 -1.24 -5.06
N ASP A 124 -7.30 -2.31 -5.69
CA ASP A 124 -8.74 -2.52 -5.92
C ASP A 124 -9.47 -3.02 -4.65
N LEU A 125 -8.72 -3.40 -3.60
CA LEU A 125 -9.31 -3.75 -2.30
C LEU A 125 -9.89 -2.52 -1.58
N VAL A 126 -9.24 -1.36 -1.66
CA VAL A 126 -9.66 -0.15 -0.94
C VAL A 126 -11.13 0.24 -1.20
N PRO A 127 -11.60 0.42 -2.46
CA PRO A 127 -13.00 0.75 -2.69
C PRO A 127 -13.92 -0.42 -2.36
N THR A 128 -13.47 -1.65 -2.54
CA THR A 128 -14.24 -2.86 -2.23
C THR A 128 -14.52 -2.98 -0.73
N LEU A 129 -13.51 -2.83 0.12
CA LEU A 129 -13.65 -2.84 1.57
C LEU A 129 -14.47 -1.66 2.08
N SER A 130 -14.32 -0.48 1.46
CA SER A 130 -15.13 0.69 1.80
C SER A 130 -16.61 0.39 1.63
N VAL A 131 -17.00 -0.21 0.50
CA VAL A 131 -18.40 -0.58 0.24
C VAL A 131 -18.88 -1.71 1.18
N LEU A 132 -18.05 -2.72 1.45
CA LEU A 132 -18.41 -3.80 2.38
C LEU A 132 -18.61 -3.30 3.82
N LEU A 133 -17.86 -2.28 4.24
CA LEU A 133 -17.95 -1.66 5.56
C LEU A 133 -19.01 -0.55 5.66
N ASP A 134 -19.78 -0.30 4.59
CA ASP A 134 -20.68 0.86 4.48
C ASP A 134 -19.98 2.20 4.79
N SER A 135 -18.72 2.30 4.39
CA SER A 135 -17.90 3.50 4.55
C SER A 135 -17.77 4.23 3.20
N PRO A 136 -17.76 5.58 3.20
CA PRO A 136 -17.42 6.33 2.00
C PRO A 136 -16.07 5.90 1.42
N ILE A 137 -16.03 5.71 0.09
CA ILE A 137 -14.77 5.43 -0.62
C ILE A 137 -13.80 6.61 -0.39
N PRO A 138 -12.56 6.37 0.09
CA PRO A 138 -11.59 7.42 0.38
C PRO A 138 -11.39 8.39 -0.78
N PHE A 139 -11.22 9.68 -0.47
CA PHE A 139 -11.13 10.72 -1.49
C PHE A 139 -10.02 10.45 -2.51
N SER A 140 -8.84 10.02 -2.08
CA SER A 140 -7.68 9.74 -2.93
C SER A 140 -7.61 8.29 -3.44
N ASN A 141 -8.70 7.52 -3.33
CA ASN A 141 -8.73 6.17 -3.85
C ASN A 141 -8.56 6.18 -5.38
N VAL A 142 -7.72 5.27 -5.86
CA VAL A 142 -7.48 5.00 -7.29
C VAL A 142 -7.79 3.54 -7.66
N GLY A 143 -8.31 2.76 -6.72
CA GLY A 143 -8.79 1.39 -6.95
C GLY A 143 -10.10 1.37 -7.74
N VAL A 144 -10.29 0.30 -8.48
CA VAL A 144 -11.56 -0.07 -9.12
C VAL A 144 -12.19 -1.21 -8.32
N LEU A 145 -13.47 -1.10 -8.03
CA LEU A 145 -14.22 -2.07 -7.22
C LEU A 145 -14.15 -3.49 -7.82
N VAL A 146 -14.04 -4.49 -6.93
CA VAL A 146 -14.04 -5.90 -7.30
C VAL A 146 -15.47 -6.43 -7.26
N ASP A 147 -16.10 -6.47 -8.44
CA ASP A 147 -17.54 -6.70 -8.64
C ASP A 147 -18.10 -7.96 -7.96
N CYS A 148 -17.31 -9.03 -7.85
CA CYS A 148 -17.81 -10.32 -7.35
C CYS A 148 -18.27 -10.29 -5.89
N PHE A 149 -17.84 -9.29 -5.11
CA PHE A 149 -18.21 -9.11 -3.71
C PHE A 149 -19.48 -8.30 -3.49
N ILE A 150 -20.04 -7.69 -4.54
CA ILE A 150 -21.17 -6.76 -4.40
C ILE A 150 -22.45 -7.42 -4.87
N ALA A 151 -23.50 -7.28 -4.05
CA ALA A 151 -24.83 -7.80 -4.37
C ALA A 151 -25.35 -7.17 -5.68
N PRO A 152 -25.99 -7.95 -6.57
CA PRO A 152 -26.44 -7.46 -7.87
C PRO A 152 -27.31 -6.20 -7.81
N GLU A 153 -28.15 -6.07 -6.78
CA GLU A 153 -29.01 -4.93 -6.53
C GLU A 153 -28.25 -3.64 -6.13
N LEU A 154 -27.03 -3.77 -5.61
CA LEU A 154 -26.17 -2.64 -5.21
C LEU A 154 -25.06 -2.34 -6.23
N LEU A 155 -24.80 -3.25 -7.17
CA LEU A 155 -23.63 -3.21 -8.04
C LEU A 155 -23.54 -1.93 -8.88
N GLU A 156 -24.63 -1.52 -9.53
CA GLU A 156 -24.67 -0.31 -10.37
C GLU A 156 -24.38 0.95 -9.55
N TRP A 157 -24.95 1.03 -8.35
CA TRP A 157 -24.72 2.15 -7.45
C TRP A 157 -23.28 2.18 -6.95
N ALA A 158 -22.75 1.04 -6.49
CA ALA A 158 -21.40 0.93 -5.97
C ALA A 158 -20.33 1.28 -7.03
N LYS A 159 -20.51 0.79 -8.27
CA LYS A 159 -19.64 1.15 -9.39
C LYS A 159 -19.71 2.63 -9.72
N SER A 160 -20.93 3.19 -9.82
CA SER A 160 -21.11 4.62 -10.09
C SER A 160 -20.45 5.47 -9.01
N SER A 161 -20.62 5.13 -7.73
CA SER A 161 -20.00 5.83 -6.60
C SER A 161 -18.47 5.77 -6.66
N ASN A 162 -17.90 4.61 -6.99
CA ASN A 162 -16.45 4.47 -7.16
C ASN A 162 -15.94 5.31 -8.33
N ALA A 163 -16.64 5.31 -9.46
CA ALA A 163 -16.28 6.09 -10.63
C ALA A 163 -16.29 7.60 -10.36
N TRP A 164 -17.39 8.12 -9.80
CA TRP A 164 -17.51 9.52 -9.44
C TRP A 164 -16.49 9.95 -8.36
N GLN A 165 -16.18 9.07 -7.39
CA GLN A 165 -15.11 9.35 -6.43
C GLN A 165 -13.75 9.51 -7.13
N MET A 166 -13.38 8.58 -8.01
CA MET A 166 -12.10 8.61 -8.71
C MET A 166 -12.00 9.82 -9.65
N VAL A 167 -13.08 10.15 -10.36
CA VAL A 167 -13.16 11.33 -11.24
C VAL A 167 -12.98 12.62 -10.46
N ARG A 168 -13.63 12.74 -9.30
CA ARG A 168 -13.46 13.89 -8.40
C ARG A 168 -12.01 14.03 -7.92
N TYR A 169 -11.34 12.92 -7.62
CA TYR A 169 -9.92 12.93 -7.27
C TYR A 169 -9.03 13.34 -8.46
N ALA A 170 -9.26 12.74 -9.63
CA ALA A 170 -8.58 13.05 -10.87
C ALA A 170 -8.70 14.53 -11.27
N GLN A 171 -9.88 15.13 -11.09
CA GLN A 171 -10.10 16.57 -11.28
C GLN A 171 -9.24 17.42 -10.31
N SER A 172 -9.04 16.96 -9.07
CA SER A 172 -8.27 17.72 -8.08
C SER A 172 -6.77 17.77 -8.35
N VAL A 173 -6.25 16.87 -9.20
CA VAL A 173 -4.83 16.76 -9.56
C VAL A 173 -4.54 17.11 -11.02
N ILE A 174 -5.50 17.71 -11.72
CA ILE A 174 -5.42 17.93 -13.16
C ILE A 174 -4.32 18.92 -13.55
N VAL A 175 -3.97 19.85 -12.65
CA VAL A 175 -2.91 20.83 -12.86
C VAL A 175 -1.55 20.14 -12.83
N GLU A 176 -1.36 19.21 -11.91
CA GLU A 176 -0.16 18.37 -11.78
C GLU A 176 -0.10 17.29 -12.87
N MET A 177 -1.27 16.82 -13.34
CA MET A 177 -1.41 15.69 -14.26
C MET A 177 -2.35 16.02 -15.44
N PRO A 178 -1.97 16.94 -16.33
CA PRO A 178 -2.84 17.41 -17.42
C PRO A 178 -3.26 16.32 -18.41
N GLN A 179 -2.49 15.22 -18.50
CA GLN A 179 -2.81 14.05 -19.32
C GLN A 179 -4.12 13.35 -18.94
N ILE A 180 -4.67 13.64 -17.76
CA ILE A 180 -5.96 13.10 -17.29
C ILE A 180 -7.16 13.83 -17.92
N GLU A 181 -6.98 15.09 -18.33
CA GLU A 181 -8.08 15.94 -18.84
C GLU A 181 -8.89 15.32 -20.00
N PRO A 182 -8.28 14.67 -21.01
CA PRO A 182 -9.04 14.02 -22.08
C PRO A 182 -9.96 12.91 -21.56
N LEU A 183 -9.53 12.16 -20.53
CA LEU A 183 -10.30 11.07 -19.93
C LEU A 183 -11.51 11.61 -19.17
N LEU A 184 -11.35 12.73 -18.47
CA LEU A 184 -12.47 13.41 -17.80
C LEU A 184 -13.54 13.88 -18.79
N ARG A 185 -13.14 14.41 -19.96
CA ARG A 185 -14.10 14.77 -21.02
C ARG A 185 -14.86 13.56 -21.57
N VAL A 186 -14.19 12.41 -21.72
CA VAL A 186 -14.83 11.15 -22.15
C VAL A 186 -15.81 10.66 -21.08
N PHE A 187 -15.44 10.76 -19.81
CA PHE A 187 -16.31 10.44 -18.68
C PHE A 187 -17.58 11.30 -18.69
N ASP A 188 -17.44 12.62 -18.77
CA ASP A 188 -18.57 13.56 -18.73
C ASP A 188 -19.55 13.31 -19.89
N SER A 189 -19.02 13.03 -21.09
CA SER A 189 -19.82 12.79 -22.30
C SER A 189 -20.61 11.48 -22.26
N ASN A 190 -20.22 10.52 -21.42
CA ASN A 190 -20.78 9.17 -21.35
C ASN A 190 -21.04 8.76 -19.89
N SER A 191 -21.41 9.73 -19.06
CA SER A 191 -21.50 9.55 -17.60
C SER A 191 -22.60 8.56 -17.20
N ASP A 192 -23.58 8.28 -18.05
CA ASP A 192 -24.62 7.26 -17.80
C ASP A 192 -24.22 5.84 -18.26
N ASN A 193 -23.09 5.66 -18.96
CA ASN A 193 -22.67 4.36 -19.48
C ASN A 193 -21.66 3.69 -18.54
N MET A 194 -22.12 2.67 -17.82
CA MET A 194 -21.31 1.93 -16.84
C MET A 194 -20.02 1.33 -17.41
N THR A 195 -20.07 0.73 -18.60
CA THR A 195 -18.88 0.17 -19.25
C THR A 195 -17.84 1.25 -19.53
N ASN A 196 -18.29 2.43 -20.00
CA ASN A 196 -17.41 3.55 -20.24
C ASN A 196 -16.81 4.12 -18.93
N GLN A 197 -17.60 4.17 -17.85
CA GLN A 197 -17.09 4.58 -16.54
C GLN A 197 -15.95 3.66 -16.08
N GLN A 198 -16.15 2.34 -16.12
CA GLN A 198 -15.14 1.37 -15.69
C GLN A 198 -13.87 1.43 -16.56
N GLU A 199 -14.01 1.56 -17.88
CA GLU A 199 -12.87 1.70 -18.79
C GLU A 199 -12.10 3.00 -18.50
N THR A 200 -12.81 4.10 -18.32
CA THR A 200 -12.19 5.39 -17.99
C THR A 200 -11.43 5.33 -16.66
N MET A 201 -12.02 4.69 -15.65
CA MET A 201 -11.36 4.46 -14.36
C MET A 201 -10.07 3.65 -14.49
N ARG A 202 -10.06 2.58 -15.29
CA ARG A 202 -8.86 1.76 -15.53
C ARG A 202 -7.75 2.57 -16.21
N GLN A 203 -8.10 3.45 -17.14
CA GLN A 203 -7.14 4.35 -17.79
C GLN A 203 -6.59 5.41 -16.84
N ILE A 204 -7.45 6.02 -16.00
CA ILE A 204 -7.03 6.95 -14.95
C ILE A 204 -6.09 6.27 -13.95
N GLN A 205 -6.46 5.07 -13.47
CA GLN A 205 -5.65 4.25 -12.57
C GLN A 205 -4.27 3.96 -13.18
N ALA A 206 -4.19 3.62 -14.47
CA ALA A 206 -2.92 3.38 -15.16
C ALA A 206 -2.02 4.63 -15.19
N ILE A 207 -2.60 5.82 -15.42
CA ILE A 207 -1.86 7.09 -15.37
C ILE A 207 -1.32 7.34 -13.96
N PHE A 208 -2.13 7.14 -12.92
CA PHE A 208 -1.69 7.31 -11.54
C PHE A 208 -0.55 6.35 -11.18
N ARG A 209 -0.67 5.06 -11.55
CA ARG A 209 0.38 4.06 -11.33
C ARG A 209 1.69 4.44 -11.99
N ALA A 210 1.64 4.85 -13.26
CA ALA A 210 2.83 5.30 -13.99
C ALA A 210 3.47 6.55 -13.36
N SER A 211 2.66 7.43 -12.79
CA SER A 211 3.16 8.64 -12.12
C SER A 211 3.86 8.34 -10.79
N TRP A 212 3.39 7.36 -10.01
CA TRP A 212 4.06 6.99 -8.75
C TRP A 212 5.44 6.39 -8.97
N THR A 213 5.67 5.75 -10.12
CA THR A 213 6.98 5.19 -10.48
C THR A 213 7.92 6.22 -11.12
N ASN A 214 7.48 7.45 -11.36
CA ASN A 214 8.30 8.49 -11.96
C ASN A 214 9.07 9.29 -10.90
N PHE A 215 10.36 8.98 -10.77
CA PHE A 215 11.25 9.74 -9.91
C PHE A 215 11.70 11.05 -10.58
N ASN A 216 11.73 12.15 -9.81
CA ASN A 216 12.29 13.41 -10.30
C ASN A 216 13.82 13.34 -10.35
N MET A 217 14.37 12.98 -11.51
CA MET A 217 15.81 12.82 -11.72
C MET A 217 16.61 14.08 -11.37
N ALA A 218 16.05 15.28 -11.56
CA ALA A 218 16.72 16.53 -11.23
C ALA A 218 16.87 16.69 -9.70
N PHE A 219 15.80 16.47 -8.95
CA PHE A 219 15.85 16.49 -7.48
C PHE A 219 16.71 15.37 -6.92
N MET A 220 16.68 14.17 -7.50
CA MET A 220 17.60 13.10 -7.07
C MET A 220 19.07 13.48 -7.30
N ARG A 221 19.40 14.11 -8.43
CA ARG A 221 20.76 14.64 -8.67
C ARG A 221 21.16 15.68 -7.65
N VAL A 222 20.27 16.63 -7.35
CA VAL A 222 20.50 17.63 -6.29
C VAL A 222 20.73 16.94 -4.94
N GLY A 223 19.90 15.97 -4.58
CA GLY A 223 20.04 15.19 -3.34
C GLY A 223 21.39 14.47 -3.25
N ILE A 224 21.82 13.80 -4.32
CA ILE A 224 23.13 13.12 -4.39
C ILE A 224 24.28 14.11 -4.25
N LEU A 225 24.24 15.24 -4.96
CA LEU A 225 25.29 16.26 -4.86
C LEU A 225 25.38 16.84 -3.44
N SER A 226 24.24 17.14 -2.83
CA SER A 226 24.16 17.62 -1.44
C SER A 226 24.69 16.58 -0.43
N PHE A 227 24.41 15.29 -0.66
CA PHE A 227 24.93 14.21 0.16
C PHE A 227 26.45 14.10 0.06
N VAL A 228 27.01 14.14 -1.17
CA VAL A 228 28.46 14.09 -1.40
C VAL A 228 29.15 15.30 -0.77
N ASP A 229 28.62 16.50 -0.93
CA ASP A 229 29.17 17.72 -0.30
C ASP A 229 29.18 17.62 1.23
N THR A 230 28.08 17.12 1.81
CA THR A 230 27.96 16.88 3.26
C THR A 230 28.98 15.85 3.75
N LEU A 231 29.16 14.76 3.00
CA LEU A 231 30.14 13.71 3.32
C LEU A 231 31.57 14.26 3.27
N LEU A 232 31.92 14.97 2.19
CA LEU A 232 33.25 15.59 2.03
C LEU A 232 33.53 16.61 3.14
N THR A 233 32.54 17.45 3.47
CA THR A 233 32.65 18.42 4.56
C THR A 233 32.85 17.75 5.90
N THR A 234 32.11 16.66 6.18
CA THR A 234 32.23 15.88 7.42
C THR A 234 33.60 15.21 7.54
N VAL A 235 34.06 14.56 6.47
CA VAL A 235 35.39 13.94 6.39
C VAL A 235 36.49 14.98 6.58
N ASN A 236 36.40 16.12 5.91
CA ASN A 236 37.35 17.21 6.05
C ASN A 236 37.38 17.78 7.48
N ALA A 237 36.23 17.97 8.12
CA ALA A 237 36.14 18.43 9.51
C ALA A 237 36.77 17.44 10.49
N PHE A 238 36.56 16.13 10.28
CA PHE A 238 37.15 15.06 11.09
C PHE A 238 38.68 15.08 11.03
N PHE A 239 39.26 15.17 9.83
CA PHE A 239 40.73 15.16 9.65
C PHE A 239 41.40 16.49 10.01
N SER A 240 40.74 17.62 9.78
CA SER A 240 41.31 18.95 10.07
C SER A 240 41.20 19.37 11.54
N LYS A 241 40.46 18.61 12.38
CA LYS A 241 40.05 18.99 13.75
C LYS A 241 39.42 20.39 13.83
N ARG A 242 38.93 20.91 12.71
CA ARG A 242 38.29 22.21 12.58
C ARG A 242 36.87 21.98 12.13
N PHE A 243 35.94 22.14 13.05
CA PHE A 243 34.53 22.26 12.70
C PHE A 243 34.28 23.68 12.20
N SER A 244 33.99 23.81 10.92
CA SER A 244 33.47 25.06 10.35
C SER A 244 32.12 24.77 9.73
N PHE A 245 31.09 25.46 10.19
CA PHE A 245 29.73 25.33 9.67
C PHE A 245 29.59 26.18 8.40
N SER A 246 29.17 25.54 7.31
CA SER A 246 28.71 26.23 6.11
C SER A 246 27.22 25.93 5.93
N ILE A 247 26.39 26.97 6.00
CA ILE A 247 24.96 26.87 5.71
C ILE A 247 24.79 26.93 4.20
N VAL A 248 24.41 25.82 3.57
CA VAL A 248 23.98 25.82 2.17
C VAL A 248 22.52 26.29 2.13
N ARG A 249 22.29 27.51 1.62
CA ARG A 249 20.94 28.01 1.34
C ARG A 249 20.55 27.61 -0.07
N MET A 250 19.59 26.69 -0.21
CA MET A 250 18.95 26.43 -1.50
C MET A 250 17.69 27.29 -1.60
N TYR A 251 17.57 28.05 -2.69
CA TYR A 251 16.39 28.84 -2.99
C TYR A 251 15.56 28.08 -4.03
N GLN A 252 14.29 27.81 -3.72
CA GLN A 252 13.34 27.26 -4.67
C GLN A 252 12.43 28.40 -5.17
N THR A 253 12.41 28.63 -6.48
CA THR A 253 11.45 29.52 -7.12
C THR A 253 10.20 28.73 -7.47
N ASN A 254 9.06 29.08 -6.87
CA ASN A 254 7.77 28.55 -7.30
C ASN A 254 7.32 29.23 -8.59
N LEU A 255 6.44 28.56 -9.36
CA LEU A 255 5.91 29.05 -10.63
C LEU A 255 5.09 30.35 -10.50
N ASP A 256 4.73 30.77 -9.29
CA ASP A 256 3.99 32.01 -9.01
C ASP A 256 4.90 33.22 -8.64
N GLY A 257 6.22 33.08 -8.77
CA GLY A 257 7.16 34.20 -8.58
C GLY A 257 7.53 34.50 -7.12
N ASP A 258 6.90 33.86 -6.14
CA ASP A 258 7.34 33.92 -4.75
C ASP A 258 8.46 32.90 -4.48
N SER A 259 9.62 33.39 -4.07
CA SER A 259 10.75 32.57 -3.63
C SER A 259 10.48 32.00 -2.24
N MET A 260 10.42 30.67 -2.11
CA MET A 260 10.37 30.01 -0.80
C MET A 260 11.79 29.64 -0.37
N LEU A 261 12.17 30.09 0.82
CA LEU A 261 13.49 29.82 1.39
C LEU A 261 13.43 28.45 2.08
N LEU A 262 13.90 27.39 1.40
CA LEU A 262 14.12 26.10 2.07
C LEU A 262 15.40 26.19 2.90
N GLN A 263 15.23 26.49 4.18
CA GLN A 263 16.31 26.39 5.16
C GLN A 263 16.44 24.93 5.62
N CYS A 264 17.33 24.17 4.96
CA CYS A 264 17.75 22.88 5.49
C CYS A 264 18.82 23.14 6.56
N ALA A 265 18.39 23.36 7.81
CA ALA A 265 19.31 23.51 8.92
C ALA A 265 19.69 22.12 9.45
N HIS A 266 20.90 21.66 9.13
CA HIS A 266 21.50 20.51 9.80
C HIS A 266 21.92 20.92 11.22
N PHE A 267 21.11 20.58 12.21
CA PHE A 267 21.48 20.67 13.63
C PHE A 267 21.99 19.31 14.10
N HIS A 268 23.30 19.23 14.37
CA HIS A 268 23.84 18.15 15.21
C HIS A 268 24.07 18.71 16.61
N PHE A 269 23.31 18.17 17.57
CA PHE A 269 23.55 18.40 19.00
C PHE A 269 24.85 17.70 19.42
N ILE A 270 25.63 18.36 20.27
CA ILE A 270 26.82 17.81 20.93
C ILE A 270 26.44 17.52 22.39
N PHE A 271 26.72 16.30 22.88
CA PHE A 271 27.02 16.07 24.30
C PHE A 271 28.51 16.27 24.51
#